data_AF-A0A316H623-F1
#
_entry.id   AF-A0A316H623-F1
#
_cell.length_a   1.000
_cell.length_b   1.000
_cell.length_c   1.000
_cell.angle_alpha   90.00
_cell.angle_beta   90.00
_cell.angle_gamma   90.00
#
_symmetry.space_group_name_H-M   'P 1'
#
loop_
_entity.id
_entity.type
_entity.pdbx_description
1 polymer ?
#
loop_
_entity_poly.entity_id
_entity_poly.type
_entity_poly.pdbx_seq_one_letter_code
_entity_poly.pdbx_strand_id
1 'polypeptide(L)'
;MAPVITNDLLIIILLNKLTAINAFCSYLNIVRWLQNHLITCPFKKLTGIDCPGCGMQRAVIALLKGEIYNSFKYYPACIAVLVTALFVILSKRYRFNKTQILKKAFYSITLSIIIVSYVIKLYKLFNY
;
A
#
# COMPACT_ATOMS: atom_id res chain seq x y z
N MET A 1 46.24 12.64 24.80
CA MET A 1 45.63 11.40 24.25
C MET A 1 44.12 11.61 24.10
N ALA A 2 43.65 12.38 23.11
CA ALA A 2 42.23 12.78 22.99
C ALA A 2 41.65 13.01 21.57
N PRO A 3 42.39 13.07 20.44
CA PRO A 3 41.77 13.40 19.13
C PRO A 3 41.33 12.20 18.27
N VAL A 4 41.63 10.96 18.66
CA VAL A 4 41.32 9.77 17.82
C VAL A 4 39.82 9.42 17.86
N ILE A 5 39.19 9.55 19.03
CA ILE A 5 37.79 9.13 19.26
C ILE A 5 36.78 10.02 18.51
N THR A 6 37.11 11.29 18.24
CA THR A 6 36.21 12.25 17.56
C THR A 6 36.14 12.04 16.05
N ASN A 7 37.22 11.56 15.41
CA ASN A 7 37.25 11.31 13.96
C ASN A 7 36.50 10.02 13.59
N ASP A 8 36.62 8.97 14.40
CA ASP A 8 35.88 7.72 14.18
C ASP A 8 34.36 7.91 14.29
N LEU A 9 33.91 8.71 15.26
CA LEU A 9 32.50 9.03 15.43
C LEU A 9 31.94 9.81 14.22
N LEU A 10 32.72 10.76 13.69
CA LEU A 10 32.35 11.56 12.52
C LEU A 10 32.27 10.70 11.24
N ILE A 11 33.19 9.74 11.09
CA ILE A 11 33.18 8.75 9.99
C ILE A 11 31.93 7.86 10.07
N ILE A 12 31.54 7.37 11.26
CA ILE A 12 30.33 6.55 11.44
C ILE A 12 29.06 7.35 11.08
N ILE A 13 28.98 8.63 11.47
CA ILE A 13 27.84 9.51 11.15
C ILE A 13 27.75 9.74 9.63
N LEU A 14 28.89 9.95 8.95
CA LEU A 14 28.93 10.11 7.49
C LEU A 14 28.53 8.82 6.76
N LEU A 15 29.05 7.66 7.19
CA LEU A 15 28.68 6.37 6.62
C LEU A 15 27.19 6.06 6.79
N ASN A 16 26.59 6.37 7.95
CA ASN A 16 25.16 6.16 8.19
C ASN A 16 24.27 7.10 7.36
N LYS A 17 24.74 8.33 7.07
CA LYS A 17 24.05 9.22 6.12
C LYS A 17 24.13 8.68 4.68
N LEU A 18 25.29 8.19 4.26
CA LEU A 18 25.48 7.58 2.93
C LEU A 18 24.60 6.33 2.73
N THR A 19 24.49 5.46 3.72
CA THR A 19 23.61 4.28 3.65
C THR A 19 22.14 4.69 3.62
N ALA A 20 21.73 5.69 4.39
CA ALA A 20 20.37 6.22 4.35
C ALA A 20 20.00 6.83 2.99
N ILE A 21 20.92 7.57 2.36
CA ILE A 21 20.72 8.14 1.02
C ILE A 21 20.59 7.04 -0.03
N ASN A 22 21.45 6.03 0.00
CA ASN A 22 21.38 4.90 -0.94
C ASN A 22 20.10 4.07 -0.76
N ALA A 23 19.66 3.86 0.50
CA ALA A 23 18.41 3.19 0.79
C ALA A 23 17.21 3.98 0.26
N PHE A 24 17.20 5.30 0.43
CA PHE A 24 16.15 6.17 -0.11
C PHE A 24 16.15 6.19 -1.64
N CYS A 25 17.31 6.24 -2.28
CA CYS A 25 17.42 6.21 -3.73
C CYS A 25 16.96 4.86 -4.32
N SER A 26 17.29 3.75 -3.65
CA SER A 26 16.79 2.41 -3.97
C SER A 26 15.27 2.34 -3.84
N TYR A 27 14.71 2.88 -2.76
CA TYR A 27 13.27 2.98 -2.55
C TYR A 27 12.56 3.74 -3.70
N LEU A 28 13.08 4.91 -4.08
CA LEU A 28 12.52 5.69 -5.18
C LEU A 28 12.60 4.96 -6.52
N ASN A 29 13.70 4.25 -6.80
CA ASN A 29 13.84 3.45 -8.02
C ASN A 29 12.83 2.29 -8.05
N ILE A 30 12.60 1.61 -6.94
CA ILE A 30 11.59 0.53 -6.82
C ILE A 30 10.18 1.08 -7.06
N VAL A 31 9.82 2.20 -6.43
CA VAL A 31 8.51 2.83 -6.63
C VAL A 31 8.34 3.26 -8.10
N ARG A 32 9.39 3.80 -8.73
CA ARG A 32 9.35 4.20 -10.14
C ARG A 32 9.27 3.00 -11.09
N TRP A 33 9.98 1.91 -10.79
CA TRP A 33 9.90 0.66 -11.54
C TRP A 33 8.49 0.05 -11.47
N LEU A 34 7.90 0.02 -10.28
CA LEU A 34 6.50 -0.41 -10.06
C LEU A 34 5.52 0.47 -10.83
N GLN A 35 5.76 1.78 -10.89
CA GLN A 35 4.91 2.70 -11.64
C GLN A 35 5.01 2.49 -13.16
N ASN A 36 6.18 2.10 -13.67
CA ASN A 36 6.36 1.88 -15.11
C ASN A 36 5.88 0.49 -15.53
N HIS A 37 5.83 -0.48 -14.61
CA HIS A 37 5.37 -1.85 -14.85
C HIS A 37 3.95 -2.11 -14.33
N LEU A 38 3.07 -1.09 -14.24
CA LEU A 38 1.66 -1.36 -13.98
C LEU A 38 1.06 -2.18 -15.11
N ILE A 39 0.28 -3.19 -14.73
CA ILE A 39 -0.49 -3.99 -15.67
C ILE A 39 -1.43 -3.06 -16.44
N THR A 40 -1.28 -3.03 -17.75
CA THR A 40 -2.20 -2.31 -18.64
C THR A 40 -3.53 -3.05 -18.60
N CYS A 41 -4.48 -2.56 -17.81
CA CYS A 41 -5.75 -3.24 -17.62
C CYS A 41 -6.57 -3.21 -18.93
N PRO A 42 -6.82 -4.35 -19.60
CA PRO A 42 -7.62 -4.38 -20.82
C PRO A 42 -9.04 -3.91 -20.56
N PHE A 43 -9.56 -4.17 -19.35
CA PHE A 43 -10.88 -3.71 -18.91
C PHE A 43 -10.98 -2.19 -18.90
N LYS A 44 -9.94 -1.47 -18.44
CA LYS A 44 -9.90 -0.02 -18.49
C LYS A 44 -9.85 0.51 -19.93
N LYS A 45 -9.12 -0.19 -20.82
CA LYS A 45 -9.05 0.20 -22.24
C LYS A 45 -10.40 0.03 -22.95
N LEU A 46 -11.17 -0.98 -22.58
CA LEU A 46 -12.48 -1.29 -23.19
C LEU A 46 -13.64 -0.51 -22.57
N THR A 47 -13.65 -0.33 -21.25
CA THR A 47 -14.78 0.24 -20.50
C THR A 47 -14.50 1.63 -19.92
N GLY A 48 -13.24 2.09 -19.94
CA GLY A 48 -12.81 3.31 -19.25
C GLY A 48 -12.70 3.18 -17.71
N ILE A 49 -13.13 2.06 -17.14
CA ILE A 49 -13.27 1.88 -15.68
C ILE A 49 -12.11 1.06 -15.10
N ASP A 50 -11.61 1.50 -13.94
CA ASP A 50 -10.64 0.74 -13.16
C ASP A 50 -11.32 -0.47 -12.47
N CYS A 51 -10.89 -1.68 -12.85
CA CYS A 51 -11.25 -2.93 -12.18
C CYS A 51 -10.67 -2.97 -10.74
N PRO A 52 -11.21 -3.80 -9.82
CA PRO A 52 -10.76 -3.82 -8.43
C PRO A 52 -9.27 -4.16 -8.30
N GLY A 53 -8.73 -4.97 -9.21
CA GLY A 53 -7.30 -5.31 -9.24
C GLY A 53 -6.41 -4.12 -9.64
N CYS A 54 -6.70 -3.45 -10.76
CA CYS A 54 -5.86 -2.32 -11.21
C CYS A 54 -6.03 -1.07 -10.34
N GLY A 55 -7.22 -0.88 -9.75
CA GLY A 55 -7.46 0.14 -8.73
C GLY A 55 -6.64 -0.10 -7.47
N MET A 56 -6.57 -1.35 -7.00
CA MET A 56 -5.73 -1.73 -5.85
C MET A 56 -4.25 -1.42 -6.11
N GLN A 57 -3.71 -1.80 -7.27
CA GLN A 57 -2.30 -1.55 -7.60
C GLN A 57 -1.96 -0.04 -7.56
N ARG A 58 -2.83 0.80 -8.14
CA ARG A 58 -2.65 2.27 -8.10
C ARG A 58 -2.77 2.84 -6.70
N ALA A 59 -3.72 2.33 -5.91
CA ALA A 59 -3.91 2.76 -4.53
C ALA A 59 -2.71 2.39 -3.64
N VAL A 60 -2.10 1.22 -3.85
CA VAL A 60 -0.88 0.78 -3.16
C VAL A 60 0.31 1.66 -3.57
N ILE A 61 0.49 1.94 -4.86
CA ILE A 61 1.58 2.82 -5.32
C ILE A 61 1.42 4.24 -4.76
N ALA A 62 0.20 4.77 -4.71
CA ALA A 62 -0.08 6.06 -4.07
C ALA A 62 0.29 6.06 -2.57
N LEU A 63 0.01 4.96 -1.85
CA LEU A 63 0.43 4.81 -0.45
C LEU A 63 1.95 4.75 -0.29
N LEU A 64 2.65 4.04 -1.18
CA LEU A 64 4.13 4.03 -1.18
C LEU A 64 4.71 5.43 -1.44
N LYS A 65 4.01 6.27 -2.20
CA LYS A 65 4.41 7.67 -2.36
C LYS A 65 4.05 8.59 -1.18
N GLY A 66 3.29 8.09 -0.20
CA GLY A 66 2.74 8.90 0.89
C GLY A 66 1.47 9.70 0.51
N GLU A 67 0.91 9.46 -0.68
CA GLU A 67 -0.28 10.15 -1.18
C GLU A 67 -1.57 9.45 -0.71
N ILE A 68 -1.92 9.62 0.57
CA ILE A 68 -3.09 8.96 1.19
C ILE A 68 -4.40 9.36 0.50
N TYR A 69 -4.56 10.64 0.15
CA TYR A 69 -5.76 11.15 -0.53
C TYR A 69 -5.97 10.49 -1.91
N ASN A 70 -4.90 10.40 -2.71
CA ASN A 70 -4.97 9.77 -4.03
C ASN A 70 -5.24 8.28 -3.91
N SER A 71 -4.65 7.61 -2.91
CA SER A 71 -4.94 6.20 -2.65
C SER A 71 -6.43 5.95 -2.38
N PHE A 72 -7.06 6.78 -1.54
CA PHE A 72 -8.48 6.69 -1.24
C PHE A 72 -9.35 6.95 -2.46
N LYS A 73 -8.98 7.93 -3.29
CA LYS A 73 -9.68 8.26 -4.54
C LYS A 73 -9.61 7.11 -5.55
N TYR A 74 -8.47 6.43 -5.67
CA TYR A 74 -8.33 5.29 -6.57
C TYR A 74 -9.10 4.06 -6.10
N TYR A 75 -8.96 3.70 -4.82
CA TYR A 75 -9.60 2.52 -4.28
C TYR A 75 -9.79 2.61 -2.76
N PRO A 76 -10.99 3.02 -2.27
CA PRO A 76 -11.23 3.15 -0.84
C PRO A 76 -11.09 1.82 -0.09
N ALA A 77 -11.34 0.69 -0.77
CA ALA A 77 -11.17 -0.64 -0.19
C ALA A 77 -9.70 -1.02 0.06
N CYS A 78 -8.73 -0.30 -0.51
CA CYS A 78 -7.30 -0.50 -0.22
C CYS A 78 -7.00 -0.25 1.26
N ILE A 79 -7.57 0.81 1.83
CA ILE A 79 -7.40 1.15 3.26
C ILE A 79 -8.06 0.07 4.13
N ALA A 80 -9.25 -0.40 3.77
CA ALA A 80 -9.93 -1.48 4.49
C ALA A 80 -9.09 -2.78 4.51
N VAL A 81 -8.46 -3.14 3.39
CA VAL A 81 -7.52 -4.27 3.30
C VAL A 81 -6.30 -4.05 4.19
N LEU A 82 -5.71 -2.85 4.19
CA LEU A 82 -4.55 -2.51 5.02
C LEU A 82 -4.85 -2.60 6.51
N VAL A 83 -5.98 -2.02 6.95
CA VAL A 83 -6.45 -2.08 8.33
C VAL A 83 -6.69 -3.53 8.74
N THR A 84 -7.31 -4.33 7.88
CA THR A 84 -7.56 -5.75 8.13
C THR A 84 -6.24 -6.54 8.24
N ALA A 85 -5.27 -6.26 7.36
CA ALA A 85 -3.95 -6.89 7.41
C ALA A 85 -3.19 -6.55 8.71
N LEU A 86 -3.17 -5.28 9.10
CA LEU A 86 -2.57 -4.83 10.36
C LEU A 86 -3.24 -5.50 11.56
N PHE A 87 -4.57 -5.56 11.56
CA PHE A 87 -5.34 -6.22 12.61
C PHE A 87 -5.02 -7.72 12.71
N VAL A 88 -4.86 -8.40 11.58
CA VAL A 88 -4.48 -9.83 11.53
C VAL A 88 -3.07 -10.07 12.09
N ILE A 89 -2.12 -9.19 11.78
CA ILE A 89 -0.73 -9.26 12.27
C ILE A 89 -0.70 -9.02 13.79
N LEU A 90 -1.35 -7.95 14.25
CA LEU A 90 -1.43 -7.63 15.68
C LEU A 90 -2.13 -8.73 16.48
N SER A 91 -3.25 -9.25 15.97
CA SER A 91 -3.96 -10.33 16.66
C SER A 91 -3.16 -11.64 16.74
N LYS A 92 -2.24 -11.89 15.79
CA LYS A 92 -1.28 -13.01 15.90
C LYS A 92 -0.26 -12.76 17.02
N ARG A 93 0.18 -11.51 17.22
CA ARG A 93 1.13 -11.14 18.28
C ARG A 93 0.52 -11.20 19.69
N TYR A 94 -0.74 -10.76 19.83
CA TYR A 94 -1.41 -10.60 21.12
C TYR A 94 -2.34 -11.76 21.54
N ARG A 95 -2.36 -12.88 20.80
CA ARG A 95 -3.12 -14.12 21.10
C ARG A 95 -4.53 -13.87 21.70
N PHE A 96 -5.38 -13.08 21.03
CA PHE A 96 -6.74 -12.88 21.52
C PHE A 96 -7.61 -14.15 21.35
N ASN A 97 -8.39 -14.51 22.37
CA ASN A 97 -9.21 -15.74 22.37
C ASN A 97 -10.33 -15.75 21.29
N LYS A 98 -10.87 -14.58 20.88
CA LYS A 98 -11.93 -14.49 19.86
C LYS A 98 -11.44 -14.03 18.47
N THR A 99 -10.14 -14.16 18.22
CA THR A 99 -9.49 -13.69 16.99
C THR A 99 -10.13 -14.24 15.71
N GLN A 100 -10.62 -15.49 15.71
CA GLN A 100 -11.10 -16.13 14.48
C GLN A 100 -12.42 -15.53 13.97
N ILE A 101 -13.37 -15.24 14.86
CA ILE A 101 -14.67 -14.63 14.50
C ILE A 101 -14.44 -13.20 14.03
N LEU A 102 -13.59 -12.45 14.75
CA LEU A 102 -13.30 -11.07 14.41
C LEU A 102 -12.54 -10.96 13.07
N LYS A 103 -11.56 -11.83 12.81
CA LYS A 103 -10.90 -11.91 11.50
C LYS A 103 -11.90 -12.19 10.37
N LYS A 104 -12.80 -13.17 10.54
CA LYS A 104 -13.85 -13.48 9.56
C LYS A 104 -14.75 -12.27 9.29
N ALA A 105 -15.14 -11.53 10.33
CA ALA A 105 -15.95 -10.32 10.18
C ALA A 105 -15.20 -9.24 9.37
N PHE A 106 -13.94 -8.94 9.70
CA PHE A 106 -13.14 -7.95 8.95
C PHE A 106 -12.93 -8.34 7.48
N TYR A 107 -12.65 -9.62 7.19
CA TYR A 107 -12.56 -10.09 5.81
C TYR A 107 -13.89 -9.97 5.07
N SER A 108 -15.00 -10.33 5.71
CA SER A 108 -16.34 -10.21 5.12
C SER A 108 -16.69 -8.75 4.81
N ILE A 109 -16.42 -7.82 5.74
CA ILE A 109 -16.67 -6.39 5.53
C ILE A 109 -15.84 -5.87 4.35
N THR A 110 -14.55 -6.21 4.31
CA THR A 110 -13.65 -5.81 3.23
C THR A 110 -14.15 -6.32 1.88
N LEU A 111 -14.55 -7.59 1.80
CA LEU A 111 -15.10 -8.18 0.59
C LEU A 111 -16.40 -7.49 0.15
N SER A 112 -17.31 -7.20 1.08
CA SER A 112 -18.55 -6.46 0.78
C SER A 112 -18.26 -5.07 0.20
N ILE A 113 -17.31 -4.33 0.75
CA ILE A 113 -16.91 -3.00 0.24
C ILE A 113 -16.37 -3.11 -1.19
N ILE A 114 -15.54 -4.12 -1.46
CA ILE A 114 -14.99 -4.39 -2.79
C ILE A 114 -16.11 -4.63 -3.80
N ILE A 115 -17.07 -5.50 -3.45
CA ILE A 115 -18.20 -5.86 -4.30
C ILE A 115 -19.08 -4.64 -4.56
N VAL A 116 -19.51 -3.93 -3.51
CA VAL A 116 -20.37 -2.74 -3.64
C VAL A 116 -19.72 -1.67 -4.50
N SER A 117 -18.43 -1.37 -4.29
CA SER A 117 -17.70 -0.38 -5.08
C SER A 117 -17.62 -0.77 -6.56
N TYR A 118 -17.45 -2.06 -6.86
CA TYR A 118 -17.42 -2.56 -8.23
C TYR A 118 -18.81 -2.54 -8.88
N VAL A 119 -19.84 -2.97 -8.14
CA VAL A 119 -21.24 -2.98 -8.60
C VAL A 119 -21.70 -1.57 -8.95
N ILE A 120 -21.39 -0.55 -8.13
CA ILE A 120 -21.70 0.86 -8.45
C ILE A 120 -21.02 1.31 -9.75
N LYS A 121 -19.75 0.97 -9.93
CA LYS A 121 -19.02 1.28 -11.18
C LYS A 121 -19.63 0.56 -12.39
N LEU A 122 -20.06 -0.68 -12.22
CA LEU A 122 -20.68 -1.49 -13.28
C LEU A 122 -22.06 -0.96 -13.65
N TYR A 123 -22.90 -0.58 -12.68
CA TYR A 123 -24.19 0.07 -12.96
C TYR A 123 -24.02 1.39 -13.71
N LYS A 124 -23.00 2.19 -13.36
CA LYS A 124 -22.66 3.41 -14.11
C LYS A 124 -22.23 3.12 -15.56
N LEU A 125 -21.60 1.97 -15.82
CA LEU A 125 -21.20 1.56 -17.16
C LEU A 125 -22.40 1.14 -18.02
N PHE A 126 -23.34 0.38 -17.43
CA PHE A 126 -24.52 -0.12 -18.15
C PHE A 126 -25.59 0.96 -18.38
N ASN A 127 -25.62 1.99 -17.55
CA ASN A 127 -26.59 3.10 -17.64
C ASN A 127 -26.07 4.29 -18.48
N TYR A 128 -25.03 4.06 -19.29
CA TYR A 128 -24.54 4.97 -20.33
C TYR A 128 -24.76 4.32 -21.68
#